data_AF-A0A7X6UM81-F1
#
_entry.id   AF-A0A7X6UM81-F1
#
_cell.length_a   1.000
_cell.length_b   1.000
_cell.length_c   1.000
_cell.angle_alpha   90.00
_cell.angle_beta   90.00
_cell.angle_gamma   90.00
#
_symmetry.space_group_name_H-M   'P 1'
#
loop_
_entity.id
_entity.type
_entity.pdbx_description
1 polymer ?
#
loop_
_entity_poly.entity_id
_entity_poly.type
_entity_poly.pdbx_seq_one_letter_code
_entity_poly.pdbx_strand_id
1 'polypeptide(L)'
;ILDGVATVSRQTIVLVQEIRELMKDYKLRMRSEFPKIYRQELLNNLFRHPYTKISVLQEELNISRPTANRYLDILATAGYLEKRRVGRSNYYINTKLLKLFFDLSNDTKVFQSANSRNKRRREF
;
A
#
# COMPACT_ATOMS: atom_id res chain seq x y z
N ILE A 1 -24.17 -6.69 17.92
CA ILE A 1 -22.70 -6.87 17.96
C ILE A 1 -22.21 -7.90 16.91
N LEU A 2 -23.06 -8.81 16.43
CA LEU A 2 -22.68 -9.81 15.40
C LEU A 2 -22.50 -9.24 13.97
N ASP A 3 -23.35 -8.31 13.53
CA ASP A 3 -23.31 -7.79 12.14
C ASP A 3 -22.08 -6.94 11.81
N GLY A 4 -21.51 -6.27 12.81
CA GLY A 4 -20.31 -5.46 12.64
C GLY A 4 -19.08 -6.29 12.29
N VAL A 5 -18.92 -7.46 12.92
CA VAL A 5 -17.79 -8.37 12.65
C VAL A 5 -17.93 -9.00 11.26
N ALA A 6 -19.10 -9.54 10.92
CA ALA A 6 -19.33 -10.17 9.62
C ALA A 6 -19.08 -9.21 8.43
N THR A 7 -19.39 -7.92 8.62
CA THR A 7 -19.19 -6.90 7.58
C THR A 7 -17.72 -6.51 7.43
N VAL A 8 -17.01 -6.27 8.54
CA VAL A 8 -15.57 -5.98 8.53
C VAL A 8 -14.77 -7.17 7.97
N SER A 9 -15.19 -8.41 8.27
CA SER A 9 -14.56 -9.61 7.73
C SER A 9 -14.67 -9.70 6.21
N ARG A 10 -15.85 -9.42 5.63
CA ARG A 10 -16.03 -9.41 4.16
C ARG A 10 -15.18 -8.34 3.48
N GLN A 11 -15.14 -7.13 4.04
CA GLN A 11 -14.33 -6.03 3.48
C GLN A 11 -12.83 -6.33 3.54
N THR A 12 -12.36 -6.94 4.64
CA THR A 12 -10.96 -7.35 4.77
C THR A 12 -10.58 -8.40 3.72
N ILE A 13 -11.48 -9.34 3.41
CA ILE A 13 -11.25 -10.36 2.37
C ILE A 13 -11.09 -9.72 0.99
N VAL A 14 -11.97 -8.77 0.64
CA VAL A 14 -11.89 -8.04 -0.64
C VAL A 14 -10.57 -7.29 -0.75
N LEU A 15 -10.17 -6.54 0.29
CA LEU A 15 -8.89 -5.84 0.30
C LEU A 15 -7.69 -6.77 0.08
N VAL A 16 -7.66 -7.89 0.82
CA VAL A 16 -6.56 -8.87 0.68
C VAL A 16 -6.51 -9.41 -0.75
N GLN A 17 -7.68 -9.63 -1.37
CA GLN A 17 -7.75 -10.07 -2.77
C GLN A 17 -7.22 -9.00 -3.73
N GLU A 18 -7.62 -7.73 -3.58
CA GLU A 18 -7.14 -6.62 -4.41
C GLU A 18 -5.64 -6.39 -4.27
N ILE A 19 -5.09 -6.48 -3.06
CA ILE A 19 -3.65 -6.38 -2.83
C ILE A 19 -2.92 -7.53 -3.54
N ARG A 20 -3.47 -8.76 -3.49
CA ARG A 20 -2.88 -9.92 -4.17
C ARG A 20 -2.88 -9.75 -5.69
N GLU A 21 -3.94 -9.19 -6.26
CA GLU A 21 -4.03 -8.88 -7.69
C GLU A 21 -3.02 -7.79 -8.08
N LEU A 22 -2.97 -6.70 -7.32
CA LEU A 22 -1.98 -5.63 -7.55
C LEU A 22 -0.54 -6.16 -7.48
N MET A 23 -0.25 -7.09 -6.56
CA MET A 23 1.06 -7.71 -6.44
C MET A 23 1.39 -8.62 -7.64
N LYS A 24 0.41 -9.37 -8.17
CA LYS A 24 0.59 -10.17 -9.39
C LYS A 24 0.88 -9.28 -10.60
N ASP A 25 0.16 -8.17 -10.73
CA ASP A 25 0.36 -7.21 -11.82
C ASP A 25 1.74 -6.56 -11.75
N TYR A 26 2.15 -6.12 -10.56
CA TYR A 26 3.50 -5.58 -10.34
C TYR A 26 4.57 -6.61 -10.69
N LYS A 27 4.38 -7.87 -10.30
CA LYS A 27 5.32 -8.95 -10.63
C LYS A 27 5.47 -9.14 -12.14
N LEU A 28 4.37 -9.21 -12.87
CA LEU A 28 4.38 -9.39 -14.33
C LEU A 28 5.03 -8.20 -15.03
N ARG A 29 4.59 -6.99 -14.70
CA ARG A 29 5.10 -5.78 -15.35
C ARG A 29 6.56 -5.50 -15.01
N MET A 30 6.97 -5.62 -13.74
CA MET A 30 8.39 -5.43 -13.38
C MET A 30 9.30 -6.47 -14.03
N ARG A 31 8.83 -7.72 -14.17
CA ARG A 31 9.61 -8.76 -14.85
C ARG A 31 9.78 -8.48 -16.35
N SER A 32 8.77 -7.87 -16.98
CA SER A 32 8.81 -7.48 -18.39
C SER A 32 9.60 -6.19 -18.64
N GLU A 33 9.35 -5.15 -17.85
CA GLU A 33 9.91 -3.80 -18.03
C GLU A 33 11.34 -3.70 -17.44
N PHE A 34 11.63 -4.38 -16.33
CA PHE A 34 12.88 -4.24 -15.57
C PHE A 34 13.50 -5.58 -15.13
N PRO A 35 13.80 -6.52 -16.04
CA PRO A 35 14.31 -7.84 -15.70
C PRO A 35 15.65 -7.82 -14.92
N LYS A 36 16.48 -6.78 -15.11
CA LYS A 36 17.77 -6.63 -14.41
C LYS A 36 17.65 -6.16 -12.97
N ILE A 37 16.55 -5.49 -12.61
CA ILE A 37 16.33 -4.90 -11.28
C ILE A 37 15.35 -5.77 -10.48
N TYR A 38 14.46 -6.47 -11.16
CA TYR A 38 13.48 -7.33 -10.55
C TYR A 38 14.13 -8.34 -9.59
N ARG A 39 13.70 -8.27 -8.33
CA ARG A 39 14.02 -9.23 -7.27
C ARG A 39 12.74 -9.50 -6.49
N GLN A 40 12.54 -10.75 -6.10
CA GLN A 40 11.37 -11.11 -5.28
C GLN A 40 11.36 -10.32 -3.95
N GLU A 41 12.54 -10.09 -3.37
CA GLU A 41 12.73 -9.28 -2.16
C GLU A 41 12.31 -7.82 -2.35
N LEU A 42 12.63 -7.22 -3.51
CA LEU A 42 12.27 -5.83 -3.83
C LEU A 42 10.75 -5.67 -3.92
N LEU A 43 10.10 -6.62 -4.60
CA LEU A 43 8.63 -6.65 -4.69
C LEU A 43 8.02 -6.82 -3.29
N ASN A 44 8.53 -7.77 -2.49
CA ASN A 44 8.02 -8.01 -1.15
C ASN A 44 8.16 -6.76 -0.25
N ASN A 45 9.30 -6.08 -0.30
CA ASN A 45 9.52 -4.85 0.47
C ASN A 45 8.49 -3.76 0.09
N LEU A 46 8.22 -3.60 -1.20
CA LEU A 46 7.28 -2.60 -1.72
C LEU A 46 5.84 -2.78 -1.22
N PHE A 47 5.44 -4.02 -0.96
CA PHE A 47 4.11 -4.36 -0.45
C PHE A 47 4.08 -4.47 1.08
N ARG A 48 5.22 -4.73 1.71
CA ARG A 48 5.36 -4.76 3.19
C ARG A 48 5.41 -3.35 3.79
N HIS A 49 6.04 -2.43 3.08
CA HIS A 49 6.21 -1.04 3.52
C HIS A 49 5.57 -0.09 2.51
N PRO A 50 4.31 0.36 2.72
CA PRO A 50 3.63 1.28 1.79
C PRO A 50 4.35 2.63 1.65
N TYR A 51 5.21 2.96 2.62
CA TYR A 51 6.16 4.06 2.56
C TYR A 51 7.58 3.50 2.70
N THR A 52 8.38 3.66 1.65
CA THR A 52 9.76 3.16 1.64
C THR A 52 10.74 4.33 1.65
N LYS A 53 11.77 4.24 2.50
CA LYS A 53 12.95 5.11 2.47
C LYS A 53 14.10 4.37 1.80
N ILE A 54 15.06 5.12 1.26
CA ILE A 54 16.29 4.52 0.70
C ILE A 54 16.99 3.64 1.73
N SER A 55 17.08 4.06 3.00
CA SER A 55 17.73 3.30 4.08
C SER A 55 17.07 1.94 4.32
N VAL A 56 15.73 1.89 4.33
CA VAL A 56 14.97 0.65 4.52
C VAL A 56 15.25 -0.33 3.39
N LEU A 57 15.33 0.16 2.15
CA LEU A 57 15.63 -0.69 1.00
C LEU A 57 17.08 -1.22 1.04
N GLN A 58 18.02 -0.41 1.53
CA GLN A 58 19.41 -0.84 1.70
C GLN A 58 19.53 -1.96 2.72
N GLU A 59 18.86 -1.83 3.86
CA GLU A 59 18.88 -2.83 4.94
C GLU A 59 18.20 -4.14 4.50
N GLU A 60 17.01 -4.07 3.90
CA GLU A 60 16.22 -5.24 3.52
C GLU A 60 16.81 -6.03 2.33
N LEU A 61 17.48 -5.36 1.37
CA LEU A 61 18.12 -6.03 0.23
C LEU A 61 19.64 -6.16 0.36
N ASN A 62 20.22 -5.69 1.47
CA ASN A 62 21.66 -5.61 1.69
C ASN A 62 22.43 -4.99 0.50
N ILE A 63 21.91 -3.88 -0.04
CA ILE A 63 22.48 -3.18 -1.20
C ILE A 63 23.05 -1.81 -0.84
N SER A 64 23.98 -1.34 -1.67
CA SER A 64 24.56 -0.01 -1.52
C SER A 64 23.52 1.10 -1.72
N ARG A 65 23.73 2.24 -1.06
CA ARG A 65 22.89 3.45 -1.17
C ARG A 65 22.67 3.93 -2.61
N PRO A 66 23.71 4.02 -3.48
CA PRO A 66 23.49 4.44 -4.87
C PRO A 66 22.66 3.43 -5.66
N THR A 67 22.81 2.13 -5.40
CA THR A 67 21.98 1.07 -6.02
C THR A 67 20.52 1.19 -5.60
N ALA A 68 20.26 1.35 -4.30
CA ALA A 68 18.91 1.52 -3.76
C ALA A 68 18.22 2.76 -4.35
N ASN A 69 18.95 3.88 -4.44
CA ASN A 69 18.43 5.11 -5.03
C ASN A 69 18.09 4.89 -6.52
N ARG A 70 18.99 4.27 -7.29
CA ARG A 70 18.75 3.97 -8.71
C ARG A 70 17.51 3.09 -8.91
N TYR A 71 17.32 2.07 -8.07
CA TYR A 71 16.15 1.19 -8.18
C TYR A 71 14.85 1.94 -7.90
N LEU A 72 14.82 2.73 -6.81
CA LEU A 72 13.64 3.51 -6.43
C LEU A 72 13.31 4.60 -7.45
N ASP A 73 14.33 5.24 -8.04
CA ASP A 73 14.13 6.27 -9.06
C ASP A 73 13.54 5.66 -10.34
N ILE A 74 14.05 4.50 -10.79
CA ILE A 74 13.50 3.78 -11.95
C ILE A 74 12.04 3.37 -11.70
N LEU A 75 11.75 2.82 -10.52
CA LEU A 75 10.39 2.46 -10.13
C LEU A 75 9.47 3.68 -10.05
N ALA A 76 10.00 4.84 -9.65
CA ALA A 76 9.25 6.08 -9.63
C ALA A 76 8.98 6.62 -11.04
N THR A 77 9.98 6.62 -11.93
CA THR A 77 9.82 7.03 -13.34
C THR A 77 8.82 6.13 -14.07
N ALA A 78 8.79 4.83 -13.75
CA ALA A 78 7.84 3.89 -14.33
C ALA A 78 6.42 3.96 -13.73
N GLY A 79 6.20 4.83 -12.73
CA GLY A 79 4.89 5.07 -12.12
C GLY A 79 4.43 3.99 -11.14
N TYR A 80 5.34 3.14 -10.64
CA TYR A 80 5.03 2.23 -9.53
C TYR A 80 5.09 2.94 -8.18
N LEU A 81 5.94 3.97 -8.08
CA LEU A 81 6.17 4.75 -6.88
C LEU A 81 6.07 6.24 -7.15
N GLU A 82 5.68 7.00 -6.14
CA GLU A 82 5.76 8.45 -6.16
C GLU A 82 6.91 8.91 -5.27
N LYS A 83 7.82 9.70 -5.83
CA LYS A 83 8.93 10.31 -5.11
C LYS A 83 8.45 11.60 -4.44
N ARG A 84 8.43 11.61 -3.11
CA ARG A 84 8.03 12.77 -2.30
C ARG A 84 9.20 13.21 -1.43
N ARG A 85 9.60 14.47 -1.60
CA ARG A 85 10.65 15.08 -0.76
C ARG A 85 9.98 15.64 0.49
N VAL A 86 10.34 15.11 1.66
CA VAL A 86 9.84 15.59 2.96
C VAL A 86 11.04 16.00 3.80
N GLY A 87 11.19 17.31 4.00
CA GLY A 87 12.33 17.90 4.69
C GLY A 87 13.66 17.57 4.01
N ARG A 88 14.55 16.88 4.73
CA ARG A 88 15.90 16.49 4.27
C ARG A 88 15.96 15.07 3.66
N SER A 89 14.85 14.34 3.61
CA SER A 89 14.80 12.94 3.14
C SER A 89 13.86 12.76 1.95
N ASN A 90 14.25 11.86 1.05
CA ASN A 90 13.41 11.40 -0.06
C ASN A 90 12.61 10.17 0.38
N TYR A 91 11.30 10.23 0.21
CA TYR A 91 10.37 9.15 0.45
C TYR A 91 9.82 8.64 -0.88
N TYR A 92 9.63 7.33 -0.95
CA TYR A 92 9.01 6.68 -2.10
C TYR A 92 7.73 6.01 -1.63
N ILE A 93 6.63 6.35 -2.29
CA ILE A 93 5.29 6.01 -1.82
C ILE A 93 4.63 5.12 -2.86
N ASN A 94 4.13 3.95 -2.46
CA ASN A 94 3.33 3.11 -3.33
C ASN A 94 1.88 3.61 -3.33
N THR A 95 1.59 4.56 -4.22
CA THR A 95 0.30 5.25 -4.29
C THR A 95 -0.86 4.32 -4.61
N LYS A 96 -0.64 3.31 -5.46
CA LYS A 96 -1.67 2.31 -5.80
C LYS A 96 -2.03 1.47 -4.58
N LEU A 97 -1.04 1.01 -3.83
CA LEU A 97 -1.28 0.26 -2.61
C LEU A 97 -1.96 1.13 -1.53
N LEU A 98 -1.53 2.38 -1.37
CA LEU A 98 -2.18 3.31 -0.44
C LEU A 98 -3.62 3.61 -0.79
N LYS A 99 -3.93 3.73 -2.09
CA LYS A 99 -5.30 3.96 -2.55
C LYS A 99 -6.23 2.84 -2.07
N LEU A 100 -5.81 1.58 -2.20
CA LEU A 100 -6.57 0.43 -1.69
C LEU A 100 -6.84 0.53 -0.18
N PHE A 101 -5.87 1.00 0.61
CA PHE A 101 -6.06 1.22 2.05
C PHE A 101 -7.00 2.40 2.38
N PHE A 102 -6.95 3.48 1.60
CA PHE A 102 -7.81 4.65 1.78
C PHE A 102 -9.26 4.37 1.39
N ASP A 103 -9.49 3.61 0.32
CA ASP A 103 -10.83 3.26 -0.15
C ASP A 103 -11.62 2.50 0.94
N LEU A 104 -10.98 1.58 1.67
CA LEU A 104 -11.55 0.90 2.85
C LEU A 104 -11.93 1.88 3.99
N SER A 105 -11.09 2.88 4.23
CA SER A 105 -11.27 3.81 5.35
C SER A 105 -12.43 4.78 5.11
N ASN A 106 -12.66 5.16 3.85
CA ASN A 106 -13.77 6.03 3.47
C ASN A 106 -15.12 5.33 3.64
N ASP A 107 -15.22 4.05 3.30
CA ASP A 107 -16.43 3.26 3.58
C ASP A 107 -16.71 3.21 5.10
N THR A 108 -15.68 3.00 5.91
CA THR A 108 -15.83 2.90 7.38
C THR A 108 -16.44 4.18 8.00
N LYS A 109 -16.07 5.37 7.50
CA LYS A 109 -16.56 6.67 8.03
C LYS A 109 -18.01 6.95 7.65
N VAL A 110 -18.45 6.56 6.44
CA VAL A 110 -19.84 6.74 6.00
C VAL A 110 -20.79 5.96 6.92
N PHE A 111 -20.43 4.74 7.34
CA PHE A 111 -21.29 3.92 8.19
C PHE A 111 -21.27 4.30 9.69
N GLN A 112 -20.17 4.86 10.23
CA GLN A 112 -20.15 5.40 11.60
C GLN A 112 -21.05 6.64 11.77
N SER A 113 -21.16 7.46 10.71
CA SER A 113 -22.06 8.63 10.70
C SER A 113 -23.55 8.25 10.65
N ALA A 114 -23.88 7.11 10.04
CA ALA A 114 -25.25 6.58 9.98
C ALA A 114 -25.69 5.95 11.32
N ASN A 115 -24.77 5.27 12.02
CA ASN A 115 -25.10 4.55 13.26
C ASN A 115 -25.26 5.48 14.48
N SER A 116 -24.70 6.69 14.42
CA SER A 116 -24.84 7.72 15.46
C SER A 116 -26.25 8.36 15.53
N ARG A 117 -27.09 8.19 14.50
CA ARG A 117 -28.49 8.68 14.51
C ARG A 117 -29.46 7.76 15.23
N ASN A 118 -29.13 6.48 15.44
CA ASN A 118 -30.09 5.50 15.95
C ASN A 118 -30.08 5.31 17.49
N LYS A 119 -29.29 6.10 18.23
CA LYS A 119 -29.21 6.02 19.70
C LYS A 119 -30.13 7.01 20.46
N ARG A 120 -30.93 7.84 19.77
CA ARG A 120 -31.87 8.81 20.41
C ARG A 120 -33.36 8.38 20.44
N ARG A 121 -33.68 7.13 20.12
CA ARG A 121 -35.09 6.65 20.06
C ARG A 121 -35.42 5.46 20.96
N ARG A 122 -34.65 5.25 22.02
CA ARG A 122 -34.96 4.27 23.09
C ARG A 122 -34.65 4.86 24.46
N GLU A 123 -35.34 5.95 24.81
CA GLU A 123 -35.57 6.36 26.19
C GLU A 123 -37.03 6.82 26.27
N PHE A 124 -37.94 5.85 26.37
CA PHE A 124 -39.27 5.94 26.98
C PHE A 124 -39.65 4.52 27.41
#